data_AF-A0A814KJR3-F1
#
_entry.id   AF-A0A814KJR3-F1
#
_cell.length_a   1.000
_cell.length_b   1.000
_cell.length_c   1.000
_cell.angle_alpha   90.00
_cell.angle_beta   90.00
_cell.angle_gamma   90.00
#
_symmetry.space_group_name_H-M   'P 1'
#
loop_
_entity.id
_entity.type
_entity.pdbx_description
1 polymer ?
#
loop_
_entity_poly.entity_id
_entity_poly.type
_entity_poly.pdbx_seq_one_letter_code
_entity_poly.pdbx_strand_id
1 'polypeptide(L)'
;MFSLILIATFLVSASSNSNCPNRQAIEQSLNKVHIPGAAIVVVNATSILYEDGFGYHSLLPTKIMDVNQSIFALASISKTFIAVAAMQLVEKELVDLDTDINQYLSESDRKIFHPDFPTNPITLRKLLSHSSSIAVDAQLQSTFYQLGDSAFVKETLADMLFKYLSPNSSNWLPRPPGNATLYSNEGTSLAALVVERITKMPYE
;
A
#
# COMPACT_ATOMS: atom_id res chain seq x y z
N MET A 1 63.98 -17.09 41.16
CA MET A 1 63.90 -15.79 40.45
C MET A 1 63.01 -16.02 39.24
N PHE A 2 61.69 -15.84 39.38
CA PHE A 2 60.72 -16.07 38.31
C PHE A 2 60.41 -14.73 37.63
N SER A 3 60.78 -14.58 36.36
CA SER A 3 60.40 -13.43 35.54
C SER A 3 58.99 -13.63 34.99
N LEU A 4 58.10 -12.71 35.32
CA LEU A 4 56.74 -12.61 34.77
C LEU A 4 56.82 -11.80 33.46
N ILE A 5 56.45 -12.39 32.33
CA ILE A 5 56.31 -11.68 31.04
C ILE A 5 54.89 -11.13 30.97
N LEU A 6 54.77 -9.80 30.94
CA LEU A 6 53.51 -9.08 30.77
C LEU A 6 53.23 -8.93 29.26
N ILE A 7 52.27 -9.70 28.72
CA ILE A 7 51.78 -9.51 27.35
C ILE A 7 50.64 -8.49 27.41
N ALA A 8 50.93 -7.25 27.02
CA ALA A 8 49.91 -6.23 26.82
C ALA A 8 49.19 -6.48 25.49
N THR A 9 47.99 -7.03 25.55
CA THR A 9 47.08 -7.10 24.40
C THR A 9 46.52 -5.70 24.14
N PHE A 10 47.03 -5.04 23.10
CA PHE A 10 46.34 -3.88 22.52
C PHE A 10 45.08 -4.38 21.82
N LEU A 11 43.93 -4.23 22.50
CA LEU A 11 42.63 -4.25 21.83
C LEU A 11 42.56 -3.01 20.94
N VAL A 12 42.89 -3.18 19.67
CA VAL A 12 42.50 -2.23 18.62
C VAL A 12 40.97 -2.30 18.58
N SER A 13 40.30 -1.28 19.10
CA SER A 13 38.88 -1.08 18.87
C SER A 13 38.67 -0.96 17.37
N ALA A 14 37.94 -1.91 16.80
CA ALA A 14 37.43 -1.78 15.45
C ALA A 14 36.60 -0.50 15.41
N SER A 15 37.05 0.50 14.67
CA SER A 15 36.22 1.63 14.30
C SER A 15 35.02 1.07 13.54
N SER A 16 33.85 1.05 14.18
CA SER A 16 32.61 0.71 13.51
C SER A 16 32.41 1.72 12.38
N ASN A 17 32.65 1.32 11.14
CA ASN A 17 32.09 2.00 9.98
C ASN A 17 30.57 1.91 10.14
N SER A 18 29.98 2.94 10.74
CA SER A 18 28.58 2.96 11.13
C SER A 18 27.71 3.18 9.89
N ASN A 19 27.50 2.11 9.11
CA ASN A 19 26.41 2.03 8.14
C ASN A 19 25.03 1.96 8.84
N CYS A 20 25.00 1.92 10.17
CA CYS A 20 23.78 2.05 10.95
C CYS A 20 23.29 3.50 10.94
N PRO A 21 21.99 3.74 10.67
CA PRO A 21 21.40 5.06 10.80
C PRO A 21 21.67 5.68 12.19
N ASN A 22 21.96 6.99 12.21
CA ASN A 22 22.16 7.71 13.47
C ASN A 22 20.82 7.86 14.20
N ARG A 23 20.63 7.06 15.25
CA ARG A 23 19.41 7.05 16.07
C ARG A 23 18.99 8.43 16.57
N GLN A 24 19.95 9.18 17.13
CA GLN A 24 19.66 10.51 17.69
C GLN A 24 19.20 11.49 16.60
N ALA A 25 19.80 11.42 15.41
CA ALA A 25 19.39 12.24 14.28
C ALA A 25 17.96 11.89 13.80
N ILE A 26 17.59 10.61 13.83
CA ILE A 26 16.21 10.17 13.52
C ILE A 26 15.23 10.71 14.55
N GLU A 27 15.51 10.54 15.85
CA GLU A 27 14.64 11.08 16.91
C GLU A 27 14.45 12.59 16.81
N GLN A 28 15.54 13.33 16.57
CA GLN A 28 15.48 14.77 16.35
C GLN A 28 14.62 15.12 15.13
N SER A 29 14.71 14.35 14.05
CA SER A 29 13.90 14.55 12.85
C SER A 29 12.43 14.29 13.11
N LEU A 30 12.08 13.18 13.77
CA LEU A 30 10.71 12.83 14.14
C LEU A 30 10.10 13.90 15.05
N ASN A 31 10.83 14.34 16.07
CA ASN A 31 10.39 15.39 16.99
C ASN A 31 10.17 16.73 16.28
N LYS A 32 11.05 17.11 15.34
CA LYS A 32 10.94 18.36 14.57
C LYS A 32 9.64 18.44 13.77
N VAL A 33 9.14 17.32 13.26
CA VAL A 33 7.89 17.25 12.48
C VAL A 33 6.72 16.66 13.27
N HIS A 34 6.85 16.52 14.59
CA HIS A 34 5.80 16.06 15.50
C HIS A 34 5.24 14.67 15.13
N ILE A 35 6.09 13.75 14.66
CA ILE A 35 5.72 12.34 14.45
C ILE A 35 5.81 11.62 15.81
N PRO A 36 4.70 11.06 16.36
CA PRO A 36 4.69 10.46 17.70
C PRO A 36 5.58 9.22 17.84
N GLY A 37 5.76 8.48 16.76
CA GLY A 37 6.64 7.32 16.71
C GLY A 37 6.77 6.74 15.31
N ALA A 38 7.82 5.95 15.09
CA ALA A 38 8.10 5.28 13.82
C ALA A 38 8.82 3.95 14.06
N ALA A 39 8.49 2.94 13.27
CA ALA A 39 9.28 1.72 13.15
C ALA A 39 10.10 1.82 11.85
N ILE A 40 11.41 1.60 11.92
CA ILE A 40 12.30 1.70 10.76
C ILE A 40 13.03 0.37 10.60
N VAL A 41 12.96 -0.21 9.40
CA VAL A 41 13.70 -1.41 9.02
C VAL A 41 14.44 -1.13 7.72
N VAL A 42 15.73 -1.45 7.69
CA VAL A 42 16.60 -1.37 6.51
C VAL A 42 17.06 -2.78 6.18
N VAL A 43 16.82 -3.22 4.95
CA VAL A 43 17.14 -4.57 4.48
C VAL A 43 18.04 -4.52 3.26
N ASN A 44 18.79 -5.60 3.04
CA ASN A 44 19.38 -5.92 1.75
C ASN A 44 18.77 -7.23 1.22
N ALA A 45 19.34 -7.76 0.13
CA ALA A 45 18.83 -8.98 -0.51
C ALA A 45 18.80 -10.22 0.40
N THR A 46 19.58 -10.25 1.49
CA THR A 46 19.78 -11.47 2.29
C THR A 46 19.50 -11.28 3.79
N SER A 47 19.37 -10.06 4.28
CA SER A 47 19.38 -9.77 5.72
C SER A 47 18.78 -8.42 6.06
N ILE A 48 18.32 -8.30 7.31
CA ILE A 48 18.02 -7.03 7.96
C ILE A 48 19.35 -6.41 8.39
N LEU A 49 19.60 -5.18 7.94
CA LEU A 49 20.80 -4.41 8.25
C LEU A 49 20.61 -3.53 9.49
N TYR A 50 19.38 -3.08 9.72
CA TYR A 50 18.99 -2.24 10.85
C TYR A 50 17.48 -2.36 11.09
N GLU A 51 17.08 -2.42 12.36
CA GLU A 51 15.69 -2.30 12.77
C GLU A 51 15.61 -1.62 14.14
N ASP A 52 14.71 -0.65 14.30
CA ASP A 52 14.51 0.04 15.58
C ASP A 52 13.12 0.70 15.65
N GLY A 53 12.63 0.86 16.87
CA GLY A 53 11.37 1.53 17.21
C GLY A 53 11.63 2.88 17.87
N PHE A 54 10.99 3.93 17.38
CA PHE A 54 11.15 5.29 17.85
C PHE A 54 9.83 5.81 18.43
N GLY A 55 9.90 6.45 19.59
CA GLY A 55 8.73 7.08 20.22
C GLY A 55 7.65 6.08 20.62
N TYR A 56 6.40 6.42 20.33
CA TYR A 56 5.22 5.72 20.82
C TYR A 56 4.35 5.19 19.68
N HIS A 57 3.88 3.96 19.80
CA HIS A 57 2.83 3.38 18.95
C HIS A 57 1.45 3.95 19.32
N SER A 58 1.21 4.22 20.60
CA SER A 58 0.02 4.93 21.07
C SER A 58 0.38 5.87 22.21
N LEU A 59 -0.26 7.04 22.24
CA LEU A 59 -0.14 7.98 23.34
C LEU A 59 -1.12 7.65 24.47
N LEU A 60 -2.29 7.06 24.16
CA LEU A 60 -3.36 6.75 25.10
C LEU A 60 -4.08 5.43 24.74
N PRO A 61 -3.97 4.36 25.56
CA PRO A 61 -2.97 4.21 26.61
C PRO A 61 -1.56 4.26 26.01
N THR A 62 -0.59 4.78 26.76
CA THR A 62 0.79 4.89 26.27
C THR A 62 1.35 3.50 25.95
N LYS A 63 1.81 3.33 24.71
CA LYS A 63 2.50 2.14 24.22
C LYS A 63 3.75 2.56 23.46
N ILE A 64 4.89 2.01 23.85
CA ILE A 64 6.17 2.25 23.17
C ILE A 64 6.12 1.62 21.78
N MET A 65 6.79 2.26 20.82
CA MET A 65 6.96 1.70 19.49
C MET A 65 7.85 0.46 19.53
N ASP A 66 7.29 -0.69 19.20
CA ASP A 66 8.00 -1.95 19.01
C ASP A 66 8.09 -2.25 17.52
N VAL A 67 9.31 -2.29 16.97
CA VAL A 67 9.56 -2.52 15.53
C VAL A 67 9.03 -3.87 15.03
N ASN A 68 8.91 -4.87 15.92
CA ASN A 68 8.51 -6.23 15.57
C ASN A 68 7.03 -6.52 15.84
N GLN A 69 6.35 -5.68 16.62
CA GLN A 69 4.97 -5.94 17.09
C GLN A 69 3.97 -4.83 16.76
N SER A 70 4.43 -3.61 16.49
CA SER A 70 3.54 -2.48 16.23
C SER A 70 2.89 -2.62 14.86
N ILE A 71 1.57 -2.55 14.81
CA ILE A 71 0.78 -2.66 13.58
C ILE A 71 0.46 -1.25 13.07
N PHE A 72 0.53 -1.07 11.75
CA PHE A 72 0.23 0.20 11.09
C PHE A 72 -0.84 0.00 10.01
N ALA A 73 -1.68 1.01 9.80
CA ALA A 73 -2.49 1.08 8.60
C ALA A 73 -1.58 1.33 7.39
N LEU A 74 -1.47 0.36 6.49
CA LEU A 74 -0.56 0.40 5.33
C LEU A 74 -0.94 1.47 4.29
N ALA A 75 -2.19 1.94 4.31
CA ALA A 75 -2.73 2.89 3.35
C ALA A 75 -2.37 2.49 1.90
N SER A 76 -1.68 3.35 1.15
CA SER A 76 -1.40 3.12 -0.27
C SER A 76 -0.34 2.05 -0.55
N ILE A 77 0.39 1.58 0.47
CA ILE A 77 1.28 0.41 0.33
C ILE A 77 0.45 -0.84 -0.03
N SER A 78 -0.82 -0.91 0.38
CA SER A 78 -1.73 -2.00 0.02
C SER A 78 -1.87 -2.22 -1.49
N LYS A 79 -1.68 -1.18 -2.31
CA LYS A 79 -1.74 -1.29 -3.78
C LYS A 79 -0.68 -2.22 -4.36
N THR A 80 0.48 -2.31 -3.71
CA THR A 80 1.54 -3.24 -4.13
C THR A 80 1.08 -4.69 -4.00
N PHE A 81 0.35 -5.02 -2.93
CA PHE A 81 -0.21 -6.36 -2.74
C PHE A 81 -1.31 -6.67 -3.76
N ILE A 82 -2.20 -5.70 -4.05
CA ILE A 82 -3.21 -5.83 -5.11
C ILE A 82 -2.52 -6.12 -6.46
N ALA A 83 -1.48 -5.35 -6.80
CA ALA A 83 -0.73 -5.54 -8.04
C ALA A 83 -0.06 -6.92 -8.10
N VAL A 84 0.56 -7.38 -7.01
CA VAL A 84 1.17 -8.72 -6.95
C VAL A 84 0.12 -9.81 -7.14
N ALA A 85 -1.03 -9.73 -6.45
CA ALA A 85 -2.10 -10.70 -6.60
C ALA A 85 -2.64 -10.76 -8.04
N ALA A 86 -2.88 -9.59 -8.66
CA ALA A 86 -3.29 -9.52 -10.06
C ALA A 86 -2.23 -10.11 -11.00
N MET A 87 -0.95 -9.79 -10.81
CA MET A 87 0.14 -10.31 -11.65
C MET A 87 0.35 -11.82 -11.47
N GLN A 88 0.07 -12.39 -10.29
CA GLN A 88 0.06 -13.84 -10.11
C GLN A 88 -1.06 -14.52 -10.88
N LEU A 89 -2.22 -13.87 -11.06
CA LEU A 89 -3.28 -14.37 -11.94
C LEU A 89 -2.90 -14.27 -13.41
N VAL A 90 -2.18 -13.20 -13.81
CA VAL A 90 -1.61 -13.04 -15.16
C VAL A 90 -0.60 -14.15 -15.46
N GLU A 91 0.33 -14.42 -14.54
CA GLU A 91 1.33 -15.49 -14.68
C GLU A 91 0.70 -16.88 -14.85
N LYS A 92 -0.48 -17.09 -14.24
CA LYS A 92 -1.28 -18.32 -14.37
C LYS A 92 -2.21 -18.34 -15.58
N GLU A 93 -2.14 -17.34 -16.45
CA GLU A 93 -3.00 -17.18 -17.64
C GLU A 93 -4.51 -17.14 -17.31
N LEU A 94 -4.86 -16.79 -16.07
CA LEU A 94 -6.27 -16.68 -15.63
C LEU A 94 -6.89 -15.33 -16.00
N VAL A 95 -6.05 -14.31 -16.14
CA VAL A 95 -6.42 -12.98 -16.62
C VAL A 95 -5.34 -12.46 -17.56
N ASP A 96 -5.73 -11.54 -18.43
CA ASP A 96 -4.84 -10.83 -19.34
C ASP A 96 -4.90 -9.32 -19.02
N LEU A 97 -3.76 -8.64 -19.13
CA LEU A 97 -3.62 -7.25 -18.72
C LEU A 97 -4.38 -6.28 -19.63
N ASP A 98 -4.65 -6.66 -20.88
CA ASP A 98 -5.18 -5.80 -21.94
C ASP A 98 -6.61 -6.17 -22.33
N THR A 99 -7.16 -7.24 -21.75
CA THR A 99 -8.56 -7.60 -21.84
C THR A 99 -9.43 -6.62 -21.04
N ASP A 100 -10.62 -6.33 -21.56
CA ASP A 100 -11.63 -5.52 -20.87
C ASP A 100 -12.02 -6.18 -19.54
N ILE A 101 -11.91 -5.44 -18.44
CA ILE A 101 -12.22 -5.96 -17.09
C ILE A 101 -13.65 -6.47 -16.96
N ASN A 102 -14.57 -6.02 -17.82
CA ASN A 102 -15.95 -6.47 -17.82
C ASN A 102 -16.10 -7.95 -18.16
N GLN A 103 -15.06 -8.59 -18.72
CA GLN A 103 -15.01 -10.04 -18.94
C GLN A 103 -14.68 -10.83 -17.65
N TYR A 104 -14.11 -10.18 -16.64
CA TYR A 104 -13.73 -10.78 -15.37
C TYR A 104 -14.72 -10.48 -14.23
N LEU A 105 -15.63 -9.54 -14.45
CA LEU A 105 -16.72 -9.24 -13.51
C LEU A 105 -17.87 -10.26 -13.62
N SER A 106 -18.60 -10.45 -12.53
CA SER A 106 -19.79 -11.30 -12.49
C SER A 106 -20.90 -10.74 -13.37
N GLU A 107 -21.85 -11.58 -13.80
CA GLU A 107 -23.07 -11.14 -14.49
C GLU A 107 -23.95 -10.22 -13.62
N SER A 108 -23.87 -10.39 -12.29
CA SER A 108 -24.56 -9.55 -11.31
C SER A 108 -23.89 -8.20 -11.09
N ASP A 109 -22.62 -8.05 -11.48
CA ASP A 109 -21.89 -6.81 -11.32
C ASP A 109 -22.29 -5.80 -12.40
N ARG A 110 -22.31 -4.51 -12.04
CA ARG A 110 -22.55 -3.45 -13.02
C ARG A 110 -21.36 -3.36 -13.98
N LYS A 111 -21.63 -3.28 -15.28
CA LYS A 111 -20.60 -3.02 -16.28
C LYS A 111 -19.99 -1.63 -16.10
N ILE A 112 -18.68 -1.55 -16.25
CA ILE A 112 -17.90 -0.33 -16.04
C ILE A 112 -17.37 0.15 -17.38
N PHE A 113 -17.75 1.37 -17.75
CA PHE A 113 -17.30 2.03 -18.97
C PHE A 113 -17.24 3.53 -18.75
N HIS A 114 -16.35 4.19 -19.48
CA HIS A 114 -16.29 5.64 -19.48
C HIS A 114 -17.53 6.19 -20.21
N PRO A 115 -18.31 7.13 -19.64
CA PRO A 115 -19.55 7.62 -20.27
C PRO A 115 -19.29 8.32 -21.62
N ASP A 116 -18.26 9.16 -21.70
CA ASP A 116 -17.90 9.87 -22.94
C ASP A 116 -17.03 9.05 -23.92
N PHE A 117 -16.45 7.92 -23.48
CA PHE A 117 -15.57 7.07 -24.29
C PHE A 117 -15.91 5.58 -24.10
N PRO A 118 -17.17 5.17 -24.36
CA PRO A 118 -17.66 3.84 -24.00
C PRO A 118 -17.01 2.70 -24.80
N THR A 119 -16.40 3.00 -25.96
CA THR A 119 -15.69 2.02 -26.79
C THR A 119 -14.24 1.80 -26.36
N ASN A 120 -13.73 2.59 -25.41
CA ASN A 120 -12.37 2.46 -24.91
C ASN A 120 -12.38 1.55 -23.68
N PRO A 121 -11.90 0.30 -23.79
CA PRO A 121 -12.00 -0.65 -22.69
C PRO A 121 -11.15 -0.19 -21.50
N ILE A 122 -11.64 -0.50 -20.30
CA ILE A 122 -10.86 -0.40 -19.07
C ILE A 122 -10.22 -1.76 -18.85
N THR A 123 -8.91 -1.79 -18.65
CA THR A 123 -8.12 -3.03 -18.55
C THR A 123 -7.35 -3.06 -17.24
N LEU A 124 -6.93 -4.25 -16.79
CA LEU A 124 -6.10 -4.38 -15.58
C LEU A 124 -4.83 -3.54 -15.69
N ARG A 125 -4.19 -3.47 -16.87
CA ARG A 125 -3.04 -2.58 -17.11
C ARG A 125 -3.37 -1.15 -16.73
N LYS A 126 -4.49 -0.62 -17.24
CA LYS A 126 -4.90 0.78 -17.00
C LYS A 126 -5.28 1.04 -15.55
N LEU A 127 -5.85 0.06 -14.86
CA LEU A 127 -6.17 0.18 -13.44
C LEU A 127 -4.90 0.24 -12.59
N LEU A 128 -3.98 -0.71 -12.79
CA LEU A 128 -2.72 -0.82 -12.04
C LEU A 128 -1.73 0.31 -12.36
N SER A 129 -1.78 0.87 -13.56
CA SER A 129 -0.95 2.03 -13.97
C SER A 129 -1.64 3.39 -13.75
N HIS A 130 -2.78 3.42 -13.05
CA HIS A 130 -3.53 4.65 -12.78
C HIS A 130 -3.88 5.46 -14.04
N SER A 131 -4.19 4.78 -15.15
CA SER A 131 -4.51 5.40 -16.44
C SER A 131 -5.89 5.00 -16.98
N SER A 132 -6.81 4.60 -16.10
CA SER A 132 -8.18 4.22 -16.47
C SER A 132 -9.13 5.39 -16.71
N SER A 133 -8.67 6.63 -16.45
CA SER A 133 -9.49 7.85 -16.38
C SER A 133 -10.53 7.86 -15.25
N ILE A 134 -10.52 6.89 -14.34
CA ILE A 134 -11.34 6.92 -13.12
C ILE A 134 -10.76 7.99 -12.20
N ALA A 135 -11.55 9.03 -11.92
CA ALA A 135 -11.19 10.11 -11.03
C ALA A 135 -11.50 9.74 -9.56
N VAL A 136 -10.79 10.41 -8.66
CA VAL A 136 -11.03 10.33 -7.22
C VAL A 136 -12.20 11.25 -6.86
N ASP A 137 -13.21 10.74 -6.18
CA ASP A 137 -14.18 11.57 -5.48
C ASP A 137 -13.63 11.94 -4.09
N ALA A 138 -13.11 13.17 -3.97
CA ALA A 138 -12.48 13.67 -2.75
C ALA A 138 -13.46 13.80 -1.58
N GLN A 139 -14.74 14.10 -1.85
CA GLN A 139 -15.76 14.26 -0.80
C GLN A 139 -16.08 12.90 -0.18
N LEU A 140 -16.17 11.89 -1.03
CA LEU A 140 -16.40 10.51 -0.65
C LEU A 140 -15.18 9.84 -0.02
N GLN A 141 -13.94 10.15 -0.44
CA GLN A 141 -12.76 9.65 0.26
C GLN A 141 -12.70 10.08 1.73
N SER A 142 -13.17 11.28 2.04
CA SER A 142 -13.20 11.76 3.43
C SER A 142 -14.08 10.91 4.35
N THR A 143 -15.05 10.17 3.81
CA THR A 143 -15.92 9.30 4.62
C THR A 143 -15.24 8.00 5.06
N PHE A 144 -14.09 7.64 4.49
CA PHE A 144 -13.33 6.44 4.87
C PHE A 144 -12.28 6.69 5.94
N TYR A 145 -11.83 7.93 6.09
CA TYR A 145 -10.87 8.32 7.11
C TYR A 145 -11.58 8.70 8.42
N GLN A 146 -12.33 7.75 8.99
CA GLN A 146 -12.99 7.93 10.28
C GLN A 146 -12.11 7.45 11.42
N LEU A 147 -12.27 8.08 12.59
CA LEU A 147 -11.57 7.67 13.81
C LEU A 147 -12.24 6.42 14.40
N GLY A 148 -11.45 5.37 14.62
CA GLY A 148 -11.85 4.12 15.28
C GLY A 148 -12.28 3.00 14.32
N ASP A 149 -12.42 1.79 14.88
CA ASP A 149 -12.77 0.55 14.14
C ASP A 149 -14.22 0.54 13.63
N SER A 150 -15.00 1.58 13.91
CA SER A 150 -16.35 1.77 13.38
C SER A 150 -16.39 1.88 11.84
N ALA A 151 -15.24 2.08 11.20
CA ALA A 151 -15.08 2.18 9.75
C ALA A 151 -15.06 0.83 9.02
N PHE A 152 -15.09 -0.30 9.73
CA PHE A 152 -15.32 -1.62 9.11
C PHE A 152 -16.80 -1.76 8.76
N VAL A 153 -17.19 -1.09 7.67
CA VAL A 153 -18.51 -1.21 7.09
C VAL A 153 -18.72 -2.67 6.69
N LYS A 154 -19.85 -3.28 7.05
CA LYS A 154 -20.25 -4.65 6.62
C LYS A 154 -20.54 -4.77 5.11
N GLU A 155 -20.09 -3.81 4.32
CA GLU A 155 -20.34 -3.75 2.88
C GLU A 155 -19.28 -4.54 2.13
N THR A 156 -19.69 -5.18 1.04
CA THR A 156 -18.74 -5.87 0.17
C THR A 156 -17.90 -4.84 -0.60
N LEU A 157 -16.72 -5.25 -1.07
CA LEU A 157 -15.89 -4.43 -1.96
C LEU A 157 -16.67 -3.93 -3.18
N ALA A 158 -17.52 -4.78 -3.77
CA ALA A 158 -18.36 -4.44 -4.90
C ALA A 158 -19.41 -3.38 -4.55
N ASP A 159 -20.11 -3.52 -3.42
CA ASP A 159 -21.12 -2.55 -2.97
C ASP A 159 -20.49 -1.18 -2.74
N MET A 160 -19.34 -1.17 -2.06
CA MET A 160 -18.54 0.03 -1.85
C MET A 160 -18.20 0.66 -3.21
N LEU A 161 -17.51 -0.09 -4.08
CA LEU A 161 -17.01 0.41 -5.36
C LEU A 161 -18.13 0.92 -6.28
N PHE A 162 -19.27 0.24 -6.34
CA PHE A 162 -20.36 0.63 -7.23
C PHE A 162 -21.19 1.82 -6.72
N LYS A 163 -21.12 2.15 -5.42
CA LYS A 163 -21.58 3.46 -4.94
C LYS A 163 -20.70 4.59 -5.50
N TYR A 164 -19.38 4.37 -5.60
CA TYR A 164 -18.44 5.38 -6.13
C TYR A 164 -18.48 5.49 -7.64
N LEU A 165 -18.42 4.38 -8.38
CA LEU A 165 -18.36 4.37 -9.85
C LEU A 165 -19.73 4.62 -10.49
N SER A 166 -20.52 5.52 -9.91
CA SER A 166 -21.81 5.95 -10.43
C SER A 166 -21.69 6.32 -11.92
N PRO A 167 -22.70 6.04 -12.78
CA PRO A 167 -22.63 6.26 -14.23
C PRO A 167 -22.52 7.73 -14.68
N ASN A 168 -22.43 8.67 -13.73
CA ASN A 168 -22.30 10.09 -14.03
C ASN A 168 -20.85 10.49 -14.33
N SER A 169 -20.68 11.54 -15.13
CA SER A 169 -19.39 12.01 -15.60
C SER A 169 -18.45 12.56 -14.52
N SER A 170 -18.95 12.81 -13.30
CA SER A 170 -18.15 13.41 -12.22
C SER A 170 -16.99 12.52 -11.73
N ASN A 171 -17.09 11.21 -11.94
CA ASN A 171 -16.07 10.23 -11.51
C ASN A 171 -15.07 9.88 -12.63
N TRP A 172 -15.10 10.63 -13.72
CA TRP A 172 -14.27 10.37 -14.89
C TRP A 172 -13.52 11.63 -15.28
N LEU A 173 -12.24 11.48 -15.59
CA LEU A 173 -11.52 12.53 -16.30
C LEU A 173 -12.13 12.71 -17.70
N PRO A 174 -12.19 13.92 -18.25
CA PRO A 174 -12.73 14.16 -19.60
C PRO A 174 -11.74 13.72 -20.70
N ARG A 175 -11.20 12.50 -20.60
CA ARG A 175 -10.18 11.94 -21.49
C ARG A 175 -10.33 10.41 -21.60
N PRO A 176 -10.01 9.81 -22.76
CA PRO A 176 -10.14 8.35 -22.92
C PRO A 176 -9.23 7.55 -21.97
N PRO A 177 -9.65 6.37 -21.49
CA PRO A 177 -8.79 5.45 -20.74
C PRO A 177 -7.50 5.13 -21.49
N GLY A 178 -6.36 5.41 -20.85
CA GLY A 178 -5.00 5.23 -21.36
C GLY A 178 -4.29 6.52 -21.81
N ASN A 179 -4.99 7.67 -21.85
CA ASN A 179 -4.41 8.93 -22.34
C ASN A 179 -3.77 9.81 -21.24
N ALA A 180 -3.99 9.50 -19.97
CA ALA A 180 -3.41 10.24 -18.86
C ALA A 180 -3.23 9.32 -17.66
N THR A 181 -2.29 9.67 -16.78
CA THR A 181 -2.13 9.03 -15.47
C THR A 181 -2.69 9.96 -14.40
N LEU A 182 -3.63 9.44 -13.60
CA LEU A 182 -4.15 10.08 -12.41
C LEU A 182 -4.28 9.02 -11.32
N TYR A 183 -3.65 9.28 -10.18
CA TYR A 183 -3.76 8.42 -9.02
C TYR A 183 -5.24 8.20 -8.64
N SER A 184 -5.63 6.93 -8.52
CA SER A 184 -7.02 6.53 -8.29
C SER A 184 -7.07 5.35 -7.32
N ASN A 185 -7.73 5.56 -6.19
CA ASN A 185 -8.00 4.50 -5.23
C ASN A 185 -9.05 3.54 -5.80
N GLU A 186 -10.07 4.08 -6.44
CA GLU A 186 -11.22 3.38 -6.99
C GLU A 186 -10.79 2.49 -8.17
N GLY A 187 -9.89 2.98 -9.03
CA GLY A 187 -9.29 2.16 -10.07
C GLY A 187 -8.48 0.99 -9.50
N THR A 188 -7.78 1.19 -8.40
CA THR A 188 -7.02 0.11 -7.74
C THR A 188 -7.96 -0.89 -7.04
N SER A 189 -9.01 -0.40 -6.39
CA SER A 189 -10.06 -1.23 -5.78
C SER A 189 -10.80 -2.07 -6.83
N LEU A 190 -11.02 -1.54 -8.04
CA LEU A 190 -11.57 -2.31 -9.14
C LEU A 190 -10.63 -3.44 -9.59
N ALA A 191 -9.30 -3.25 -9.54
CA ALA A 191 -8.35 -4.32 -9.78
C ALA A 191 -8.42 -5.41 -8.70
N ALA A 192 -8.58 -5.02 -7.43
CA ALA A 192 -8.83 -5.95 -6.32
C ALA A 192 -10.13 -6.76 -6.51
N LEU A 193 -11.19 -6.10 -7.00
CA LEU A 193 -12.46 -6.79 -7.30
C LEU A 193 -12.28 -7.83 -8.42
N VAL A 194 -11.49 -7.54 -9.45
CA VAL A 194 -11.16 -8.54 -10.49
C VAL A 194 -10.44 -9.74 -9.86
N VAL A 195 -9.48 -9.52 -8.95
CA VAL A 195 -8.81 -10.60 -8.23
C VAL A 195 -9.84 -11.45 -7.47
N GLU A 196 -10.71 -10.83 -6.66
CA GLU A 196 -11.76 -11.50 -5.89
C GLU A 196 -12.68 -12.36 -6.78
N ARG A 197 -13.10 -11.83 -7.93
CA ARG A 197 -14.00 -12.54 -8.85
C ARG A 197 -13.34 -13.77 -9.49
N ILE A 198 -12.07 -13.65 -9.87
CA ILE A 198 -11.33 -14.75 -10.51
C ILE A 198 -10.97 -15.83 -9.50
N THR A 199 -10.58 -15.47 -8.27
CA THR A 199 -10.24 -16.43 -7.22
C THR A 199 -11.47 -17.03 -6.53
N LYS A 200 -12.63 -16.35 -6.63
CA LYS A 200 -13.86 -16.67 -5.88
C LYS A 200 -13.66 -16.62 -4.36
N MET A 201 -12.73 -15.78 -3.91
CA MET A 201 -12.43 -15.52 -2.51
C MET A 201 -12.58 -14.03 -2.26
N PRO A 202 -13.15 -13.60 -1.11
CA PRO A 202 -13.08 -12.20 -0.70
C PRO A 202 -11.65 -11.68 -0.82
N TYR A 203 -11.50 -10.41 -1.20
CA TYR A 203 -10.15 -9.84 -1.34
C TYR A 203 -9.41 -9.73 0.01
N GLU A 204 -10.13 -9.55 1.11
CA GLU A 204 -9.59 -9.53 2.49
C GLU A 204 -9.10 -10.91 2.98
#